data_AF-W9NZG6-F1
#
_entry.id   AF-W9NZG6-F1
#
_cell.length_a   1.000
_cell.length_b   1.000
_cell.length_c   1.000
_cell.angle_alpha   90.00
_cell.angle_beta   90.00
_cell.angle_gamma   90.00
#
_symmetry.space_group_name_H-M   'P 1'
#
loop_
_entity.id
_entity.type
_entity.pdbx_description
1 polymer ?
#
loop_
_entity_poly.entity_id
_entity_poly.type
_entity_poly.pdbx_seq_one_letter_code
_entity_poly.pdbx_strand_id
1 'polypeptide(L)'
;MSLGSREPLDDGDIRKEYRLTGRDGDVVASILETRPPRCIAPVKTCGFSCIVTVLRRINSHMMLAPNGVLNSQSWRQAEANNPFISHSWQMFGPERDTRKLSQYSLDDVRKRLCRLDIDISSSFHRLCTSSLMNETYWSRDEMRLLEPKVCLKSWKLVGEDPKKIAESSVVRLDLVQYPGITLQRAVEDSLGVLHRDGEPSLCRPGRPCIVRILLNTGTENQLPFDALRSLQLPVWNETGKREMPFETTETARYVILAVVRMEDGEHGRDQVRIYASQGPDIVPEYEDVPYMSTDWSVEDKIQTSYMLFYGTAPAGVEEWQT
;
A
#
# COMPACT_ATOMS: atom_id res chain seq x y z
N MET A 1 -18.28 14.79 42.62
CA MET A 1 -18.47 15.68 41.45
C MET A 1 -17.14 16.33 41.11
N SER A 2 -16.55 15.98 39.97
CA SER A 2 -15.89 16.91 39.05
C SER A 2 -15.49 16.09 37.82
N LEU A 3 -16.42 16.04 36.86
CA LEU A 3 -16.14 15.63 35.49
C LEU A 3 -15.29 16.75 34.88
N GLY A 4 -13.97 16.55 34.87
CA GLY A 4 -13.07 17.36 34.07
C GLY A 4 -13.32 17.07 32.60
N SER A 5 -14.08 17.96 31.98
CA SER A 5 -14.38 18.06 30.56
C SER A 5 -13.13 17.85 29.69
N ARG A 6 -13.05 16.69 29.03
CA ARG A 6 -12.28 16.55 27.80
C ARG A 6 -13.11 17.20 26.69
N GLU A 7 -12.84 18.47 26.40
CA GLU A 7 -13.23 19.00 25.10
C GLU A 7 -12.56 18.12 24.02
N PRO A 8 -13.28 17.68 22.98
CA PRO A 8 -12.64 17.03 21.86
C PRO A 8 -11.86 18.11 21.12
N LEU A 9 -10.59 18.28 21.47
CA LEU A 9 -9.66 19.00 20.60
C LEU A 9 -9.79 18.35 19.23
N ASP A 10 -10.17 19.17 18.26
CA ASP A 10 -10.22 18.81 16.86
C ASP A 10 -8.91 18.09 16.53
N ASP A 11 -8.99 16.77 16.30
CA ASP A 11 -7.80 15.92 16.28
C ASP A 11 -7.00 16.10 15.00
N GLY A 12 -7.42 17.01 14.10
CA GLY A 12 -6.82 17.31 12.81
C GLY A 12 -7.26 16.36 11.70
N ASP A 13 -8.23 15.47 11.95
CA ASP A 13 -8.77 14.58 10.92
C ASP A 13 -9.47 15.37 9.81
N ILE A 14 -8.96 15.25 8.58
CA ILE A 14 -9.45 15.99 7.41
C ILE A 14 -10.95 15.78 7.16
N ARG A 15 -11.51 14.65 7.57
CA ARG A 15 -12.90 14.28 7.32
C ARG A 15 -13.88 15.01 8.24
N LYS A 16 -13.39 15.71 9.26
CA LYS A 16 -14.19 16.62 10.09
C LYS A 16 -14.41 17.97 9.43
N GLU A 17 -13.47 18.38 8.59
CA GLU A 17 -13.51 19.67 7.88
C GLU A 17 -14.17 19.57 6.50
N TYR A 18 -14.01 18.43 5.82
CA TYR A 18 -14.47 18.24 4.44
C TYR A 18 -15.46 17.09 4.31
N ARG A 19 -16.43 17.23 3.40
CA ARG A 19 -17.27 16.11 2.99
C ARG A 19 -16.52 15.25 1.98
N LEU A 20 -16.61 13.93 2.08
CA LEU A 20 -15.87 13.03 1.19
C LEU A 20 -16.61 12.76 -0.13
N THR A 21 -17.67 13.51 -0.41
CA THR A 21 -18.51 13.37 -1.60
C THR A 21 -18.59 14.70 -2.35
N GLY A 22 -18.68 14.63 -3.68
CA GLY A 22 -18.72 15.82 -4.53
C GLY A 22 -17.38 16.55 -4.58
N ARG A 23 -17.41 17.88 -4.73
CA ARG A 23 -16.21 18.73 -4.93
C ARG A 23 -15.19 18.65 -3.80
N ASP A 24 -15.66 18.47 -2.57
CA ASP A 24 -14.79 18.35 -1.40
C ASP A 24 -13.96 17.06 -1.45
N GLY A 25 -14.45 16.01 -2.13
CA GLY A 25 -13.70 14.76 -2.34
C GLY A 25 -12.41 14.99 -3.14
N ASP A 26 -12.47 15.78 -4.21
CA ASP A 26 -11.30 16.12 -5.03
C ASP A 26 -10.28 16.95 -4.24
N VAL A 27 -10.77 17.86 -3.39
CA VAL A 27 -9.93 18.67 -2.49
C VAL A 27 -9.22 17.78 -1.47
N VAL A 28 -9.95 16.84 -0.85
CA VAL A 28 -9.36 15.89 0.11
C VAL A 28 -8.33 14.99 -0.59
N ALA A 29 -8.63 14.49 -1.79
CA ALA A 29 -7.68 13.69 -2.57
C ALA A 29 -6.37 14.47 -2.82
N SER A 30 -6.50 15.72 -3.27
CA SER A 30 -5.35 16.61 -3.49
C SER A 30 -4.54 16.83 -2.21
N ILE A 31 -5.19 17.06 -1.06
CA ILE A 31 -4.51 17.25 0.23
C ILE A 31 -3.81 15.96 0.68
N LEU A 32 -4.44 14.80 0.52
CA LEU A 32 -3.85 13.52 0.87
C LEU A 32 -2.55 13.25 0.09
N GLU A 33 -2.55 13.60 -1.19
CA GLU A 33 -1.43 13.38 -2.11
C GLU A 33 -0.28 14.38 -1.95
N THR A 34 -0.60 15.66 -1.77
CA THR A 34 0.40 16.74 -1.87
C THR A 34 0.88 17.26 -0.52
N ARG A 35 0.21 16.91 0.59
CA ARG A 35 0.61 17.30 1.96
C ARG A 35 0.96 16.07 2.80
N PRO A 36 2.16 15.49 2.61
CA PRO A 36 2.59 14.29 3.33
C PRO A 36 3.14 14.64 4.73
N PRO A 37 3.21 13.72 5.70
CA PRO A 37 3.73 14.04 7.04
C PRO A 37 5.14 14.66 6.98
N ARG A 38 5.40 15.70 7.77
CA ARG A 38 6.77 16.24 7.87
C ARG A 38 7.63 15.26 8.65
N CYS A 39 8.85 15.04 8.20
CA CYS A 39 9.80 14.20 8.94
C CYS A 39 10.16 14.93 10.25
N ILE A 40 9.59 14.48 11.36
CA ILE A 40 9.96 15.03 12.66
C ILE A 40 11.27 14.34 13.06
N ALA A 41 12.33 15.12 13.15
CA ALA A 41 13.62 14.65 13.65
C ALA A 41 13.40 13.83 14.94
N PRO A 42 14.05 12.66 15.08
CA PRO A 42 15.19 12.17 14.29
C PRO A 42 14.84 11.42 13.00
N VAL A 43 15.86 11.28 12.13
CA VAL A 43 15.95 10.42 10.92
C VAL A 43 15.30 9.04 11.07
N LYS A 44 15.19 8.55 12.31
CA LYS A 44 14.64 7.25 12.65
C LYS A 44 13.15 7.07 12.33
N THR A 45 12.41 8.11 11.91
CA THR A 45 10.97 7.99 11.58
C THR A 45 10.66 7.98 10.08
N CYS A 46 11.67 7.85 9.21
CA CYS A 46 11.47 7.79 7.75
C CYS A 46 10.56 6.64 7.33
N GLY A 47 10.71 5.45 7.91
CA GLY A 47 9.84 4.30 7.63
C GLY A 47 8.37 4.57 7.97
N PHE A 48 8.10 5.22 9.11
CA PHE A 48 6.76 5.67 9.50
C PHE A 48 6.18 6.69 8.52
N SER A 49 6.98 7.67 8.12
CA SER A 49 6.54 8.71 7.19
C SER A 49 6.23 8.13 5.81
N CYS A 50 7.02 7.15 5.36
CA CYS A 50 6.77 6.41 4.12
C CYS A 50 5.46 5.62 4.18
N ILE A 51 5.21 4.85 5.25
CA ILE A 51 3.95 4.06 5.35
C ILE A 51 2.72 4.96 5.42
N VAL A 52 2.78 6.07 6.16
CA VAL A 52 1.67 7.04 6.20
C VAL A 52 1.44 7.66 4.82
N THR A 53 2.49 8.01 4.09
CA THR A 53 2.40 8.57 2.72
C THR A 53 1.80 7.58 1.73
N VAL A 54 2.22 6.30 1.79
CA VAL A 54 1.62 5.22 0.98
C VAL A 54 0.14 5.06 1.31
N LEU A 55 -0.23 5.01 2.58
CA LEU A 55 -1.64 4.89 3.00
C LEU A 55 -2.48 6.08 2.54
N ARG A 56 -1.94 7.30 2.60
CA ARG A 56 -2.60 8.50 2.07
C ARG A 56 -2.85 8.39 0.58
N ARG A 57 -1.87 7.93 -0.19
CA ARG A 57 -2.00 7.72 -1.63
C ARG A 57 -3.03 6.63 -1.97
N ILE A 58 -3.07 5.56 -1.19
CA ILE A 58 -4.10 4.51 -1.32
C ILE A 58 -5.49 5.10 -1.01
N ASN A 59 -5.61 5.92 0.04
CA ASN A 59 -6.86 6.54 0.42
C ASN A 59 -7.38 7.50 -0.67
N SER A 60 -6.51 8.35 -1.22
CA SER A 60 -6.91 9.26 -2.30
C SER A 60 -7.33 8.53 -3.57
N HIS A 61 -6.68 7.41 -3.90
CA HIS A 61 -6.97 6.63 -5.10
C HIS A 61 -8.24 5.76 -4.98
N MET A 62 -8.39 5.04 -3.86
CA MET A 62 -9.40 3.98 -3.73
C MET A 62 -10.58 4.33 -2.82
N MET A 63 -10.37 5.16 -1.79
CA MET A 63 -11.38 5.37 -0.75
C MET A 63 -12.40 6.45 -1.13
N LEU A 64 -11.98 7.42 -1.94
CA LEU A 64 -12.80 8.56 -2.36
C LEU A 64 -13.50 8.32 -3.71
N ALA A 65 -13.22 7.19 -4.38
CA ALA A 65 -13.89 6.82 -5.62
C ALA A 65 -15.41 6.63 -5.41
N PRO A 66 -16.26 6.77 -6.45
CA PRO A 66 -17.71 6.57 -6.33
C PRO A 66 -18.14 5.21 -5.75
N ASN A 67 -17.31 4.17 -5.95
CA ASN A 67 -17.47 2.82 -5.39
C ASN A 67 -16.46 2.55 -4.26
N GLY A 68 -15.94 3.58 -3.61
CA GLY A 68 -14.87 3.49 -2.63
C GLY A 68 -15.27 2.69 -1.39
N VAL A 69 -14.31 1.97 -0.83
CA VAL A 69 -14.55 1.04 0.29
C VAL A 69 -14.58 1.73 1.66
N LEU A 70 -14.46 3.06 1.70
CA LEU A 70 -14.37 3.85 2.93
C LEU A 70 -15.55 3.62 3.90
N ASN A 71 -16.74 3.34 3.36
CA ASN A 71 -17.94 3.10 4.14
C ASN A 71 -18.16 1.64 4.50
N SER A 72 -17.29 0.72 4.08
CA SER A 72 -17.41 -0.68 4.46
C SER A 72 -17.17 -0.83 5.98
N GLN A 73 -17.97 -1.67 6.63
CA GLN A 73 -17.80 -1.96 8.06
C GLN A 73 -16.42 -2.57 8.33
N SER A 74 -15.95 -3.39 7.39
CA SER A 74 -14.59 -3.95 7.35
C SER A 74 -13.56 -2.82 7.53
N TRP A 75 -13.59 -1.82 6.65
CA TRP A 75 -12.64 -0.72 6.67
C TRP A 75 -12.65 0.09 7.97
N ARG A 76 -13.83 0.46 8.46
CA ARG A 76 -13.97 1.24 9.71
C ARG A 76 -13.35 0.52 10.91
N GLN A 77 -13.49 -0.81 10.97
CA GLN A 77 -12.86 -1.60 12.02
C GLN A 77 -11.33 -1.66 11.85
N ALA A 78 -10.82 -1.71 10.62
CA ALA A 78 -9.39 -1.62 10.32
C ALA A 78 -8.80 -0.36 10.93
N GLU A 79 -9.43 0.76 10.60
CA GLU A 79 -8.96 2.08 10.94
C GLU A 79 -9.00 2.34 12.45
N ALA A 80 -10.09 1.93 13.11
CA ALA A 80 -10.21 2.04 14.57
C ALA A 80 -9.07 1.31 15.31
N ASN A 81 -8.68 0.14 14.81
CA ASN A 81 -7.68 -0.71 15.44
C ASN A 81 -6.24 -0.40 15.04
N ASN A 82 -6.03 0.31 13.93
CA ASN A 82 -4.70 0.57 13.38
C ASN A 82 -4.33 2.06 13.42
N PRO A 83 -3.36 2.46 14.27
CA PRO A 83 -2.88 3.84 14.34
C PRO A 83 -2.28 4.38 13.03
N PHE A 84 -1.70 3.54 12.16
CA PHE A 84 -1.17 4.00 10.86
C PHE A 84 -2.29 4.48 9.94
N ILE A 85 -3.38 3.70 9.84
CA ILE A 85 -4.52 4.02 8.97
C ILE A 85 -5.24 5.26 9.48
N SER A 86 -5.56 5.32 10.78
CA SER A 86 -6.22 6.50 11.35
C SER A 86 -5.37 7.76 11.21
N HIS A 87 -4.05 7.69 11.45
CA HIS A 87 -3.16 8.83 11.28
C HIS A 87 -3.00 9.26 9.81
N SER A 88 -3.20 8.37 8.84
CA SER A 88 -3.15 8.74 7.42
C SER A 88 -4.23 9.75 7.01
N TRP A 89 -5.31 9.90 7.79
CA TRP A 89 -6.35 10.91 7.56
C TRP A 89 -6.05 12.28 8.18
N GLN A 90 -4.88 12.45 8.82
CA GLN A 90 -4.53 13.72 9.42
C GLN A 90 -4.29 14.82 8.41
N MET A 91 -4.65 16.03 8.79
CA MET A 91 -4.28 17.23 8.07
C MET A 91 -2.82 17.56 8.37
N PHE A 92 -2.00 17.57 7.32
CA PHE A 92 -0.63 18.07 7.36
C PHE A 92 -0.56 19.38 6.56
N GLY A 93 0.31 20.29 6.99
CA GLY A 93 0.45 21.58 6.35
C GLY A 93 1.58 22.41 6.92
N PRO A 94 2.03 23.44 6.19
CA PRO A 94 3.06 24.37 6.66
C PRO A 94 2.56 25.28 7.80
N GLU A 95 1.25 25.41 8.02
CA GLU A 95 0.67 26.30 9.00
C GLU A 95 0.98 25.86 10.43
N ARG A 96 1.22 26.83 11.33
CA ARG A 96 1.66 26.55 12.70
C ARG A 96 0.67 25.69 13.48
N ASP A 97 -0.63 25.93 13.31
CA ASP A 97 -1.64 25.20 14.08
C ASP A 97 -1.86 23.80 13.53
N THR A 98 -1.85 23.62 12.21
CA THR A 98 -1.82 22.30 11.56
C THR A 98 -0.62 21.48 12.02
N ARG A 99 0.58 22.09 12.11
CA ARG A 99 1.76 21.41 12.65
C ARG A 99 1.56 20.94 14.09
N LYS A 100 0.99 21.77 14.97
CA LYS A 100 0.73 21.36 16.36
C LYS A 100 -0.24 20.18 16.42
N LEU A 101 -1.34 20.23 15.67
CA LEU A 101 -2.32 19.13 15.62
C LEU A 101 -1.68 17.83 15.13
N SER A 102 -0.91 17.89 14.03
CA SER A 102 -0.18 16.72 13.53
C SER A 102 0.81 16.14 14.54
N GLN A 103 1.46 17.00 15.35
CA GLN A 103 2.40 16.56 16.38
C GLN A 103 1.67 15.88 17.54
N TYR A 104 0.54 16.43 18.00
CA TYR A 104 -0.29 15.78 19.02
C TYR A 104 -0.81 14.42 18.55
N SER A 105 -1.27 14.34 17.30
CA SER A 105 -1.69 13.09 16.69
C SER A 105 -0.54 12.08 16.62
N LEU A 106 0.66 12.50 16.22
CA LEU A 106 1.84 11.62 16.21
C LEU A 106 2.20 11.09 17.60
N ASP A 107 2.11 11.93 18.63
CA ASP A 107 2.42 11.52 20.00
C ASP A 107 1.39 10.50 20.53
N ASP A 108 0.12 10.61 20.14
CA ASP A 108 -0.90 9.59 20.42
C ASP A 108 -0.60 8.29 19.69
N VAL A 109 -0.31 8.36 18.38
CA VAL A 109 0.07 7.20 17.55
C VAL A 109 1.27 6.49 18.16
N ARG A 110 2.32 7.22 18.55
CA ARG A 110 3.52 6.67 19.20
C ARG A 110 3.15 5.91 20.47
N LYS A 111 2.29 6.47 21.32
CA LYS A 111 1.82 5.80 22.55
C LYS A 111 1.03 4.53 22.24
N ARG A 112 0.15 4.57 21.23
CA ARG A 112 -0.66 3.41 20.81
C ARG A 112 0.22 2.29 20.22
N LEU A 113 1.16 2.62 19.34
CA LEU A 113 2.09 1.66 18.76
C LEU A 113 3.01 1.03 19.81
N CYS A 114 3.52 1.82 20.76
CA CYS A 114 4.33 1.31 21.87
C CYS A 114 3.57 0.28 22.73
N ARG A 115 2.27 0.47 22.97
CA ARG A 115 1.43 -0.53 23.69
C ARG A 115 1.23 -1.83 22.90
N LEU A 116 1.44 -1.79 21.59
CA LEU A 116 1.36 -2.94 20.69
C LEU A 116 2.74 -3.54 20.40
N ASP A 117 3.78 -3.11 21.12
CA ASP A 117 5.18 -3.53 20.92
C ASP A 117 5.71 -3.25 19.50
N ILE A 118 5.23 -2.16 18.89
CA ILE A 118 5.68 -1.70 17.58
C ILE A 118 6.54 -0.45 17.76
N ASP A 119 7.82 -0.56 17.42
CA ASP A 119 8.72 0.59 17.38
C ASP A 119 8.45 1.42 16.12
N ILE A 120 7.91 2.63 16.32
CA ILE A 120 7.67 3.62 15.26
C ILE A 120 8.95 4.00 14.49
N SER A 121 10.13 3.75 15.09
CA SER A 121 11.42 4.04 14.51
C SER A 121 11.98 2.92 13.62
N SER A 122 11.20 1.84 13.46
CA SER A 122 11.53 0.74 12.57
C SER A 122 11.50 1.15 11.09
N SER A 123 12.22 0.39 10.26
CA SER A 123 12.17 0.56 8.81
C SER A 123 10.76 0.36 8.25
N PHE A 124 10.52 0.95 7.08
CA PHE A 124 9.28 0.81 6.34
C PHE A 124 8.87 -0.66 6.20
N HIS A 125 9.81 -1.53 5.82
CA HIS A 125 9.53 -2.96 5.64
C HIS A 125 8.96 -3.57 6.93
N ARG A 126 9.61 -3.36 8.08
CA ARG A 126 9.17 -3.91 9.37
C ARG A 126 7.80 -3.37 9.79
N LEU A 127 7.52 -2.09 9.55
CA LEU A 127 6.21 -1.48 9.85
C LEU A 127 5.12 -2.03 8.91
N CYS A 128 5.40 -2.07 7.61
CA CYS A 128 4.48 -2.52 6.56
C CYS A 128 4.13 -4.01 6.71
N THR A 129 5.07 -4.85 7.13
CA THR A 129 4.84 -6.29 7.36
C THR A 129 4.58 -6.65 8.83
N SER A 130 4.31 -5.66 9.68
CA SER A 130 4.00 -5.89 11.09
C SER A 130 2.74 -6.75 11.27
N SER A 131 2.62 -7.45 12.40
CA SER A 131 1.41 -8.21 12.75
C SER A 131 0.17 -7.33 12.68
N LEU A 132 0.26 -6.11 13.21
CA LEU A 132 -0.82 -5.13 13.16
C LEU A 132 -1.29 -4.85 11.72
N MET A 133 -0.37 -4.55 10.79
CA MET A 133 -0.73 -4.30 9.40
C MET A 133 -1.30 -5.55 8.71
N ASN A 134 -0.74 -6.72 8.97
CA ASN A 134 -1.23 -7.97 8.40
C ASN A 134 -2.65 -8.28 8.89
N GLU A 135 -2.90 -8.19 10.20
CA GLU A 135 -4.20 -8.50 10.82
C GLU A 135 -5.29 -7.49 10.49
N THR A 136 -4.93 -6.21 10.43
CA THR A 136 -5.94 -5.14 10.29
C THR A 136 -6.10 -4.63 8.88
N TYR A 137 -5.17 -4.89 7.95
CA TYR A 137 -5.16 -4.26 6.63
C TYR A 137 -4.88 -5.24 5.49
N TRP A 138 -3.68 -5.82 5.44
CA TRP A 138 -3.21 -6.56 4.25
C TRP A 138 -3.87 -7.93 4.04
N SER A 139 -4.44 -8.52 5.08
CA SER A 139 -5.17 -9.80 4.97
C SER A 139 -6.64 -9.65 4.59
N ARG A 140 -7.15 -8.41 4.51
CA ARG A 140 -8.55 -8.17 4.19
C ARG A 140 -8.88 -8.57 2.76
N ASP A 141 -10.15 -8.93 2.56
CA ASP A 141 -10.70 -9.34 1.28
C ASP A 141 -10.47 -8.31 0.17
N GLU A 142 -10.54 -7.03 0.51
CA GLU A 142 -10.30 -5.92 -0.41
C GLU A 142 -8.81 -5.74 -0.77
N MET A 143 -7.87 -6.35 -0.03
CA MET A 143 -6.43 -6.16 -0.21
C MET A 143 -5.68 -7.43 -0.63
N ARG A 144 -6.27 -8.62 -0.45
CA ARG A 144 -5.63 -9.89 -0.78
C ARG A 144 -5.50 -10.08 -2.29
N LEU A 145 -4.29 -10.46 -2.72
CA LEU A 145 -4.01 -10.78 -4.13
C LEU A 145 -4.76 -12.02 -4.59
N LEU A 146 -4.97 -12.95 -3.66
CA LEU A 146 -5.53 -14.27 -3.93
C LEU A 146 -6.85 -14.43 -3.21
N GLU A 147 -7.81 -15.09 -3.85
CA GLU A 147 -8.96 -15.63 -3.15
C GLU A 147 -8.54 -16.73 -2.15
N PRO A 148 -9.41 -17.12 -1.19
CA PRO A 148 -9.14 -18.23 -0.28
C PRO A 148 -8.69 -19.47 -1.06
N LYS A 149 -7.50 -19.97 -0.72
CA LYS A 149 -6.87 -21.07 -1.46
C LYS A 149 -7.64 -22.37 -1.27
N VAL A 150 -7.66 -23.20 -2.31
CA VAL A 150 -8.29 -24.52 -2.27
C VAL A 150 -7.22 -25.60 -2.41
N CYS A 151 -7.13 -26.51 -1.44
CA CYS A 151 -6.25 -27.67 -1.55
C CYS A 151 -6.80 -28.64 -2.61
N LEU A 152 -6.03 -28.95 -3.65
CA LEU A 152 -6.53 -29.77 -4.78
C LEU A 152 -6.74 -31.24 -4.43
N LYS A 153 -6.06 -31.76 -3.38
CA LYS A 153 -6.28 -33.14 -2.93
C LYS A 153 -7.59 -33.30 -2.17
N SER A 154 -7.92 -32.32 -1.32
CA SER A 154 -9.08 -32.39 -0.42
C SER A 154 -10.29 -31.61 -0.91
N TRP A 155 -10.11 -30.70 -1.88
CA TRP A 155 -11.08 -29.71 -2.32
C TRP A 155 -11.64 -28.84 -1.18
N LYS A 156 -10.87 -28.67 -0.11
CA LYS A 156 -11.21 -27.82 1.04
C LYS A 156 -10.44 -26.52 1.00
N LEU A 157 -11.04 -25.48 1.58
CA LEU A 157 -10.36 -24.22 1.84
C LEU A 157 -9.16 -24.44 2.77
N VAL A 158 -8.04 -23.81 2.44
CA VAL A 158 -6.86 -23.76 3.29
C VAL A 158 -7.10 -22.70 4.36
N GLY A 159 -7.14 -23.11 5.63
CA GLY A 159 -7.25 -22.19 6.76
C GLY A 159 -5.92 -21.45 6.96
N GLU A 160 -5.83 -20.22 6.48
CA GLU A 160 -4.65 -19.37 6.63
C GLU A 160 -4.88 -18.28 7.68
N ASP A 161 -3.89 -18.06 8.52
CA ASP A 161 -3.88 -16.90 9.43
C ASP A 161 -3.62 -15.60 8.65
N PRO A 162 -3.91 -14.42 9.23
CA PRO A 162 -3.72 -13.13 8.57
C PRO A 162 -2.30 -12.88 8.07
N LYS A 163 -1.27 -13.37 8.78
CA LYS A 163 0.12 -13.21 8.37
C LYS A 163 0.39 -13.98 7.08
N LYS A 164 -0.03 -15.24 7.00
CA LYS A 164 0.10 -16.05 5.76
C LYS A 164 -0.66 -15.47 4.58
N ILE A 165 -1.87 -14.97 4.81
CA ILE A 165 -2.67 -14.29 3.77
C ILE A 165 -1.90 -13.06 3.26
N ALA A 166 -1.43 -12.20 4.16
CA ALA A 166 -0.69 -10.99 3.81
C ALA A 166 0.63 -11.30 3.08
N GLU A 167 1.39 -12.30 3.54
CA GLU A 167 2.66 -12.72 2.91
C GLU A 167 2.44 -13.32 1.52
N SER A 168 1.38 -14.12 1.34
CA SER A 168 1.02 -14.68 0.03
C SER A 168 0.39 -13.67 -0.91
N SER A 169 0.03 -12.48 -0.41
CA SER A 169 -0.49 -11.36 -1.18
C SER A 169 0.58 -10.35 -1.62
N VAL A 170 1.85 -10.75 -1.58
CA VAL A 170 2.98 -9.97 -2.12
C VAL A 170 3.61 -10.74 -3.27
N VAL A 171 3.62 -10.12 -4.45
CA VAL A 171 4.35 -10.64 -5.62
C VAL A 171 5.85 -10.39 -5.40
N ARG A 172 6.69 -11.39 -5.69
CA ARG A 172 8.15 -11.25 -5.58
C ARG A 172 8.74 -11.13 -6.98
N LEU A 173 9.42 -10.03 -7.23
CA LEU A 173 10.14 -9.75 -8.47
C LEU A 173 11.63 -9.66 -8.14
N ASP A 174 12.33 -10.78 -8.24
CA ASP A 174 13.75 -10.87 -7.86
C ASP A 174 14.65 -10.89 -9.10
N LEU A 175 15.18 -9.72 -9.45
CA LEU A 175 16.06 -9.55 -10.62
C LEU A 175 17.50 -10.04 -10.34
N VAL A 176 17.83 -10.31 -9.08
CA VAL A 176 19.12 -10.90 -8.69
C VAL A 176 19.09 -12.39 -8.95
N GLN A 177 18.02 -13.06 -8.49
CA GLN A 177 17.86 -14.51 -8.65
C GLN A 177 17.42 -14.90 -10.07
N TYR A 178 16.57 -14.10 -10.71
CA TYR A 178 16.01 -14.39 -12.03
C TYR A 178 16.22 -13.21 -12.99
N PRO A 179 17.45 -13.00 -13.50
CA PRO A 179 17.71 -11.95 -14.48
C PRO A 179 16.79 -12.09 -15.70
N GLY A 180 16.16 -10.99 -16.11
CA GLY A 180 15.26 -10.95 -17.27
C GLY A 180 13.80 -11.33 -17.00
N ILE A 181 13.43 -11.70 -15.77
CA ILE A 181 12.01 -11.85 -15.41
C ILE A 181 11.29 -10.50 -15.55
N THR A 182 10.10 -10.52 -16.15
CA THR A 182 9.26 -9.33 -16.29
C THR A 182 8.32 -9.18 -15.10
N LEU A 183 7.87 -7.96 -14.86
CA LEU A 183 6.82 -7.67 -13.87
C LEU A 183 5.57 -8.55 -14.09
N GLN A 184 5.08 -8.59 -15.33
CA GLN A 184 3.88 -9.37 -15.68
C GLN A 184 4.08 -10.86 -15.42
N ARG A 185 5.26 -11.40 -15.73
CA ARG A 185 5.56 -12.81 -15.50
C ARG A 185 5.57 -13.16 -14.01
N ALA A 186 6.16 -12.29 -13.17
CA ALA A 186 6.15 -12.49 -11.71
C ALA A 186 4.73 -12.50 -11.12
N VAL A 187 3.82 -11.68 -11.67
CA VAL A 187 2.39 -11.70 -11.29
C VAL A 187 1.75 -13.03 -11.69
N GLU A 188 1.95 -13.49 -12.93
CA GLU A 188 1.39 -14.75 -13.44
C GLU A 188 1.90 -15.97 -12.65
N ASP A 189 3.19 -16.00 -12.32
CA ASP A 189 3.81 -17.08 -11.54
C ASP A 189 3.31 -17.12 -10.08
N SER A 190 2.61 -16.06 -9.62
CA SER A 190 1.95 -16.01 -8.31
C SER A 190 0.54 -16.61 -8.31
N LEU A 191 0.03 -17.06 -9.46
CA LEU A 191 -1.33 -17.57 -9.65
C LEU A 191 -1.33 -19.04 -10.10
N GLY A 192 -2.49 -19.69 -10.07
CA GLY A 192 -2.64 -21.07 -10.54
C GLY A 192 -2.33 -22.11 -9.49
N VAL A 193 -1.78 -23.24 -9.93
CA VAL A 193 -1.53 -24.37 -9.05
C VAL A 193 -0.14 -24.23 -8.47
N LEU A 194 -0.07 -23.82 -7.20
CA LEU A 194 1.19 -23.64 -6.49
C LEU A 194 1.38 -24.75 -5.46
N HIS A 195 2.61 -25.21 -5.31
CA HIS A 195 2.99 -26.18 -4.29
C HIS A 195 3.51 -25.42 -3.06
N ARG A 196 2.76 -25.47 -1.96
CA ARG A 196 3.21 -24.90 -0.67
C ARG A 196 3.07 -25.96 0.41
N ASP A 197 4.09 -26.07 1.26
CA ASP A 197 4.18 -27.09 2.30
C ASP A 197 4.01 -28.54 1.77
N GLY A 198 4.42 -28.77 0.52
CA GLY A 198 4.29 -30.07 -0.16
C GLY A 198 2.90 -30.39 -0.72
N GLU A 199 1.92 -29.50 -0.56
CA GLU A 199 0.54 -29.69 -1.02
C GLU A 199 0.18 -28.75 -2.18
N PRO A 200 -0.38 -29.27 -3.29
CA PRO A 200 -0.84 -28.45 -4.39
C PRO A 200 -2.11 -27.70 -4.00
N SER A 201 -2.06 -26.38 -4.10
CA SER A 201 -3.18 -25.48 -3.82
C SER A 201 -3.49 -24.62 -5.03
N LEU A 202 -4.79 -24.43 -5.30
CA LEU A 202 -5.27 -23.50 -6.30
C LEU A 202 -5.26 -22.07 -5.72
N CYS A 203 -4.48 -21.20 -6.35
CA CYS A 203 -4.33 -19.79 -6.03
C CYS A 203 -4.99 -18.96 -7.13
N ARG A 204 -6.27 -18.65 -6.94
CA ARG A 204 -7.05 -17.84 -7.88
C ARG A 204 -6.75 -16.35 -7.65
N PRO A 205 -6.64 -15.54 -8.71
CA PRO A 205 -6.52 -14.10 -8.56
C PRO A 205 -7.78 -13.57 -7.87
N GLY A 206 -7.57 -12.80 -6.81
CA GLY A 206 -8.60 -11.95 -6.23
C GLY A 206 -8.83 -10.71 -7.09
N ARG A 207 -9.49 -9.72 -6.51
CA ARG A 207 -9.64 -8.38 -7.10
C ARG A 207 -9.19 -7.33 -6.09
N PRO A 208 -7.90 -7.33 -5.70
CA PRO A 208 -7.41 -6.43 -4.66
C PRO A 208 -7.53 -4.97 -5.12
N CYS A 209 -7.80 -4.07 -4.19
CA CYS A 209 -7.67 -2.64 -4.41
C CYS A 209 -6.22 -2.27 -4.70
N ILE A 210 -5.29 -2.96 -4.04
CA ILE A 210 -3.85 -2.70 -4.10
C ILE A 210 -3.07 -4.01 -4.31
N VAL A 211 -2.24 -4.06 -5.35
CA VAL A 211 -1.24 -5.12 -5.54
C VAL A 211 0.10 -4.65 -4.99
N ARG A 212 0.72 -5.46 -4.14
CA ARG A 212 2.04 -5.19 -3.55
C ARG A 212 3.10 -6.06 -4.20
N ILE A 213 4.23 -5.44 -4.55
CA ILE A 213 5.35 -6.15 -5.19
C ILE A 213 6.63 -5.81 -4.44
N LEU A 214 7.32 -6.86 -4.00
CA LEU A 214 8.68 -6.76 -3.48
C LEU A 214 9.64 -6.95 -4.66
N LEU A 215 10.34 -5.90 -5.03
CA LEU A 215 11.34 -5.87 -6.09
C LEU A 215 12.74 -5.89 -5.48
N ASN A 216 13.56 -6.88 -5.83
CA ASN A 216 14.98 -6.91 -5.49
C ASN A 216 15.78 -6.60 -6.77
N THR A 217 16.60 -5.54 -6.73
CA THR A 217 17.47 -5.16 -7.85
C THR A 217 18.92 -5.55 -7.57
N GLY A 218 19.66 -5.83 -8.65
CA GLY A 218 21.11 -5.99 -8.61
C GLY A 218 21.83 -4.76 -9.15
N THR A 219 23.16 -4.80 -9.21
CA THR A 219 23.98 -3.75 -9.87
C THR A 219 23.93 -3.83 -11.40
N GLU A 220 23.61 -4.99 -11.97
CA GLU A 220 23.63 -5.23 -13.42
C GLU A 220 22.23 -5.42 -14.03
N ASN A 221 21.24 -5.74 -13.20
CA ASN A 221 19.87 -6.05 -13.64
C ASN A 221 18.89 -5.05 -13.02
N GLN A 222 18.44 -4.11 -13.84
CA GLN A 222 17.36 -3.18 -13.52
C GLN A 222 16.29 -3.25 -14.62
N LEU A 223 15.04 -3.03 -14.24
CA LEU A 223 13.97 -2.80 -15.20
C LEU A 223 13.84 -1.31 -15.46
N PRO A 224 13.61 -0.89 -16.72
CA PRO A 224 13.26 0.49 -16.99
C PRO A 224 11.96 0.83 -16.26
N PHE A 225 11.82 2.08 -15.81
CA PHE A 225 10.64 2.50 -15.05
C PHE A 225 9.35 2.29 -15.84
N ASP A 226 9.40 2.44 -17.16
CA ASP A 226 8.26 2.19 -18.05
C ASP A 226 7.70 0.76 -17.93
N ALA A 227 8.58 -0.25 -17.79
CA ALA A 227 8.19 -1.65 -17.57
C ALA A 227 7.59 -1.90 -16.18
N LEU A 228 7.67 -0.93 -15.27
CA LEU A 228 7.10 -0.97 -13.92
C LEU A 228 5.83 -0.10 -13.79
N ARG A 229 5.40 0.61 -14.84
CA ARG A 229 4.27 1.54 -14.74
C ARG A 229 2.93 0.86 -14.52
N SER A 230 2.74 -0.33 -15.09
CA SER A 230 1.48 -1.04 -15.00
C SER A 230 1.64 -2.55 -15.11
N LEU A 231 0.63 -3.25 -14.62
CA LEU A 231 0.50 -4.70 -14.74
C LEU A 231 -0.95 -5.07 -15.04
N GLN A 232 -1.15 -6.30 -15.49
CA GLN A 232 -2.46 -6.89 -15.71
C GLN A 232 -2.68 -8.06 -14.76
N LEU A 233 -3.79 -8.03 -14.02
CA LEU A 233 -4.25 -9.15 -13.21
C LEU A 233 -5.38 -9.87 -13.95
N PRO A 234 -5.27 -11.17 -14.25
CA PRO A 234 -6.34 -11.90 -14.91
C PRO A 234 -7.57 -12.00 -14.01
N VAL A 235 -8.75 -11.91 -14.60
CA VAL A 235 -10.03 -12.15 -13.93
C VAL A 235 -10.49 -13.55 -14.28
N TRP A 236 -10.60 -14.42 -13.27
CA TRP A 236 -11.05 -15.79 -13.45
C TRP A 236 -12.54 -15.89 -13.17
N ASN A 237 -13.27 -16.40 -14.15
CA ASN A 237 -14.70 -16.67 -14.03
C ASN A 237 -14.94 -18.17 -13.99
N GLU A 238 -15.83 -18.59 -13.09
CA GLU A 238 -16.24 -19.98 -13.00
C GLU A 238 -17.08 -20.37 -14.22
N THR A 239 -16.67 -21.40 -14.92
CA THR A 239 -17.34 -21.86 -16.15
C THR A 239 -18.46 -22.86 -15.86
N GLY A 240 -18.53 -23.37 -14.63
CA GLY A 240 -19.37 -24.52 -14.24
C GLY A 240 -18.94 -25.86 -14.86
N LYS A 241 -17.85 -25.90 -15.65
CA LYS A 241 -17.34 -27.13 -16.30
C LYS A 241 -16.24 -27.75 -15.45
N ARG A 242 -16.36 -29.04 -15.12
CA ARG A 242 -15.37 -29.74 -14.29
C ARG A 242 -13.97 -29.82 -14.92
N GLU A 243 -13.89 -29.92 -16.24
CA GLU A 243 -12.63 -30.08 -16.97
C GLU A 243 -11.85 -28.77 -17.11
N MET A 244 -12.56 -27.64 -17.14
CA MET A 244 -11.97 -26.30 -17.25
C MET A 244 -12.73 -25.38 -16.30
N PRO A 245 -12.53 -25.50 -14.97
CA PRO A 245 -13.37 -24.86 -13.97
C PRO A 245 -13.30 -23.34 -14.01
N PHE A 246 -12.25 -22.78 -14.62
CA PHE A 246 -12.03 -21.36 -14.76
C PHE A 246 -11.64 -21.01 -16.18
N GLU A 247 -12.12 -19.87 -16.64
CA GLU A 247 -11.66 -19.21 -17.86
C GLU A 247 -11.27 -17.77 -17.55
N THR A 248 -10.26 -17.27 -18.26
CA THR A 248 -9.87 -15.86 -18.21
C THR A 248 -10.62 -15.14 -19.33
N THR A 249 -11.66 -14.38 -18.99
CA THR A 249 -12.40 -13.59 -19.98
C THR A 249 -11.92 -12.15 -20.05
N GLU A 250 -11.31 -11.66 -18.97
CA GLU A 250 -10.96 -10.25 -18.78
C GLU A 250 -9.66 -10.11 -17.99
N THR A 251 -9.02 -8.94 -18.10
CA THR A 251 -7.87 -8.55 -17.29
C THR A 251 -8.13 -7.20 -16.65
N ALA A 252 -7.87 -7.09 -15.34
CA ALA A 252 -7.89 -5.81 -14.65
C ALA A 252 -6.51 -5.15 -14.76
N ARG A 253 -6.47 -3.92 -15.27
CA ARG A 253 -5.25 -3.12 -15.34
C ARG A 253 -4.99 -2.43 -14.00
N TYR A 254 -3.75 -2.50 -13.55
CA TYR A 254 -3.27 -1.81 -12.37
C TYR A 254 -2.13 -0.86 -12.76
N VAL A 255 -2.09 0.32 -12.15
CA VAL A 255 -1.07 1.36 -12.35
C VAL A 255 -0.31 1.61 -11.07
N ILE A 256 0.97 1.93 -11.19
CA ILE A 256 1.83 2.23 -10.05
C ILE A 256 1.32 3.47 -9.31
N LEU A 257 1.22 3.37 -7.98
CA LEU A 257 0.80 4.45 -7.10
C LEU A 257 1.93 4.92 -6.19
N ALA A 258 2.78 4.00 -5.76
CA ALA A 258 3.90 4.32 -4.87
C ALA A 258 5.06 3.35 -5.07
N VAL A 259 6.27 3.87 -4.89
CA VAL A 259 7.52 3.10 -4.79
C VAL A 259 8.21 3.52 -3.52
N VAL A 260 8.51 2.55 -2.66
CA VAL A 260 9.33 2.77 -1.47
C VAL A 260 10.67 2.09 -1.67
N ARG A 261 11.76 2.87 -1.69
CA ARG A 261 13.13 2.36 -1.59
C ARG A 261 13.39 2.02 -0.13
N MET A 262 13.71 0.75 0.12
CA MET A 262 13.99 0.25 1.46
C MET A 262 15.51 0.19 1.64
N GLU A 263 16.02 0.99 2.57
CA GLU A 263 17.45 1.00 2.87
C GLU A 263 17.72 0.21 4.16
N ASP A 264 18.51 -0.85 4.03
CA ASP A 264 19.01 -1.61 5.17
C ASP A 264 20.34 -1.00 5.66
N GLY A 265 20.33 -0.34 6.82
CA GLY A 265 21.56 0.14 7.47
C GLY A 265 21.32 1.17 8.58
N GLU A 266 22.31 1.37 9.46
CA GLU A 266 22.24 2.33 10.58
C GLU A 266 22.12 3.81 10.14
N HIS A 267 22.39 4.09 8.86
CA HIS A 267 22.33 5.42 8.26
C HIS A 267 21.38 5.50 7.05
N GLY A 268 20.80 4.37 6.64
CA GLY A 268 19.87 4.30 5.52
C GLY A 268 18.54 4.97 5.89
N ARG A 269 17.95 5.69 4.93
CA ARG A 269 16.63 6.29 5.08
C ARG A 269 15.70 5.66 4.06
N ASP A 270 14.60 5.07 4.53
CA ASP A 270 13.51 4.71 3.64
C ASP A 270 13.04 5.97 2.90
N GLN A 271 12.86 5.86 1.58
CA GLN A 271 12.39 6.94 0.73
C GLN A 271 11.18 6.47 -0.08
N VAL A 272 10.25 7.38 -0.35
CA VAL A 272 9.02 7.11 -1.10
C VAL A 272 8.85 8.09 -2.24
N ARG A 273 8.38 7.57 -3.38
CA ARG A 273 7.78 8.34 -4.46
C ARG A 273 6.35 7.88 -4.67
N ILE A 274 5.47 8.81 -4.99
CA ILE A 274 4.06 8.53 -5.24
C ILE A 274 3.67 9.10 -6.60
N TYR A 275 2.81 8.39 -7.31
CA TYR A 275 2.47 8.69 -8.68
C TYR A 275 0.97 8.93 -8.80
N ALA A 276 0.59 9.95 -9.57
CA ALA A 276 -0.78 10.12 -9.99
C ALA A 276 -1.19 8.93 -10.87
N SER A 277 -2.48 8.61 -10.91
CA SER A 277 -2.98 7.43 -11.65
C SER A 277 -2.73 7.51 -13.16
N GLN A 278 -2.35 8.70 -13.65
CA GLN A 278 -1.95 8.98 -15.04
C GLN A 278 -0.44 8.87 -15.28
N GLY A 279 0.37 8.54 -14.26
CA GLY A 279 1.81 8.32 -14.36
C GLY A 279 2.76 9.41 -13.84
N PRO A 280 2.44 10.72 -13.74
CA PRO A 280 3.42 11.69 -13.25
C PRO A 280 3.69 11.53 -11.74
N ASP A 281 4.92 11.84 -11.33
CA ASP A 281 5.33 11.92 -9.93
C ASP A 281 4.59 13.06 -9.23
N ILE A 282 4.15 12.83 -7.99
CA ILE A 282 3.45 13.82 -7.18
C ILE A 282 4.48 14.45 -6.23
N VAL A 283 4.77 15.72 -6.46
CA VAL A 283 5.69 16.51 -5.64
C VAL A 283 4.92 17.15 -4.46
N PRO A 284 5.45 17.09 -3.22
CA PRO A 284 4.84 17.75 -2.07
C PRO A 284 4.70 19.27 -2.25
N GLU A 285 3.67 19.86 -1.65
CA GLU A 285 3.45 21.32 -1.62
C GLU A 285 4.54 22.09 -0.83
N TYR A 286 5.36 21.40 -0.04
CA TYR A 286 6.43 22.00 0.77
C TYR A 286 7.71 21.17 0.73
N GLU A 287 8.84 21.85 0.83
CA GLU A 287 10.18 21.27 0.59
C GLU A 287 10.74 20.45 1.76
N ASP A 288 10.18 20.55 2.97
CA ASP A 288 10.72 19.91 4.18
C ASP A 288 10.27 18.45 4.35
N VAL A 289 10.42 17.64 3.29
CA VAL A 289 10.01 16.24 3.21
C VAL A 289 11.17 15.36 2.69
N PRO A 290 12.25 15.18 3.46
CA PRO A 290 13.49 14.56 2.97
C PRO A 290 13.35 13.08 2.56
N TYR A 291 12.31 12.39 3.03
CA TYR A 291 12.03 11.01 2.62
C TYR A 291 11.29 10.91 1.28
N MET A 292 10.89 12.04 0.67
CA MET A 292 10.31 12.12 -0.68
C MET A 292 11.28 12.75 -1.68
N SER A 293 12.57 12.46 -1.53
CA SER A 293 13.62 13.06 -2.34
C SER A 293 13.53 12.65 -3.82
N THR A 294 13.91 13.57 -4.71
CA THR A 294 13.97 13.36 -6.16
C THR A 294 15.34 12.86 -6.65
N ASP A 295 16.25 12.52 -5.74
CA ASP A 295 17.66 12.19 -6.02
C ASP A 295 17.96 10.70 -6.26
N TRP A 296 16.95 9.85 -6.29
CA TRP A 296 17.09 8.40 -6.50
C TRP A 296 16.12 7.87 -7.57
N SER A 297 16.45 6.79 -8.26
CA SER A 297 15.54 6.10 -9.20
C SER A 297 15.52 4.61 -8.94
N VAL A 298 14.41 3.95 -9.28
CA VAL A 298 14.36 2.47 -9.34
C VAL A 298 15.31 1.91 -10.41
N GLU A 299 15.70 2.74 -11.37
CA GLU A 299 16.66 2.43 -12.43
C GLU A 299 18.11 2.63 -11.99
N ASP A 300 18.35 3.14 -10.78
CA ASP A 300 19.71 3.31 -10.25
C ASP A 300 20.39 1.94 -10.18
N LYS A 301 21.66 1.90 -10.62
CA LYS A 301 22.48 0.67 -10.65
C LYS A 301 23.01 0.27 -9.28
N ILE A 302 22.10 0.09 -8.33
CA ILE A 302 22.37 -0.27 -6.95
C ILE A 302 21.64 -1.55 -6.60
N GLN A 303 22.28 -2.37 -5.77
CA GLN A 303 21.62 -3.50 -5.15
C GLN A 303 20.78 -2.99 -3.98
N THR A 304 19.46 -3.06 -4.12
CA THR A 304 18.53 -2.63 -3.08
C THR A 304 17.18 -3.30 -3.26
N SER A 305 16.29 -3.08 -2.30
CA SER A 305 14.94 -3.63 -2.30
C SER A 305 13.93 -2.49 -2.36
N TYR A 306 12.91 -2.66 -3.20
CA TYR A 306 11.80 -1.73 -3.31
C TYR A 306 10.48 -2.43 -2.98
N MET A 307 9.57 -1.71 -2.33
CA MET A 307 8.17 -2.12 -2.23
C MET A 307 7.35 -1.23 -3.16
N LEU A 308 6.72 -1.84 -4.17
CA LEU A 308 5.89 -1.17 -5.15
C LEU A 308 4.42 -1.43 -4.84
N PHE A 309 3.60 -0.40 -4.98
CA PHE A 309 2.16 -0.44 -4.75
C PHE A 309 1.44 -0.05 -6.02
N TYR A 310 0.55 -0.91 -6.50
CA TYR A 310 -0.25 -0.67 -7.68
C TYR A 310 -1.73 -0.64 -7.32
N GLY A 311 -2.48 0.30 -7.88
CA GLY A 311 -3.93 0.40 -7.70
C GLY A 311 -4.67 0.17 -9.01
N THR A 312 -5.97 -0.15 -8.92
CA THR A 312 -6.82 -0.34 -10.10
C THR A 312 -6.80 0.91 -10.99
N ALA A 313 -6.61 0.75 -12.29
CA ALA A 313 -6.65 1.87 -13.23
C ALA A 313 -8.08 2.44 -13.32
N PRO A 314 -8.27 3.77 -13.43
CA PRO A 314 -9.58 4.34 -13.72
C PRO A 314 -10.13 3.79 -15.04
N ALA A 315 -11.41 3.40 -15.06
CA ALA A 315 -12.04 2.95 -16.30
C ALA A 315 -12.08 4.11 -17.32
N GLY A 316 -11.53 3.89 -18.52
CA GLY A 316 -11.62 4.83 -19.65
C GLY A 316 -10.35 5.60 -20.03
N VAL A 317 -9.18 5.22 -19.53
CA VAL A 317 -7.91 5.83 -19.97
C VAL A 317 -7.31 4.98 -21.10
N GLU A 318 -7.55 5.40 -22.34
CA GLU A 318 -6.81 4.94 -23.52
C GLU A 318 -5.31 5.30 -23.37
N GLU A 319 -4.45 4.39 -23.81
CA GLU A 319 -3.01 4.52 -23.68
C GLU A 319 -2.48 5.77 -24.39
N TRP A 320 -1.74 6.60 -23.66
CA TRP A 320 -0.83 7.56 -24.28
C TRP A 320 0.34 6.76 -24.85
N GLN A 321 0.32 6.55 -26.16
CA GLN A 321 1.52 6.21 -26.92
C GLN A 321 2.44 7.44 -26.90
N THR A 322 3.58 7.35 -26.22
CA THR A 322 4.75 8.20 -26.46
C THR A 322 5.89 7.31 -26.88
#